data_AF-A0A8H4QW76-F1
#
_entry.id   AF-A0A8H4QW76-F1
#
_cell.length_a   1.000
_cell.length_b   1.000
_cell.length_c   1.000
_cell.angle_alpha   90.00
_cell.angle_beta   90.00
_cell.angle_gamma   90.00
#
_symmetry.space_group_name_H-M   'P 1'
#
loop_
_entity.id
_entity.type
_entity.pdbx_description
1 polymer ?
#
loop_
_entity_poly.entity_id
_entity_poly.type
_entity_poly.pdbx_seq_one_letter_code
_entity_poly.pdbx_strand_id
1 'polypeptide(L)'
;MLPHKAVYEKEGIPVVFYDQLGNGASSHRRDAPKEFWTPELFMDELDNLLKALRVQDDFDLIGQSWGGTFSLALFPCMLAAHYAAARTPKGLKRLIIANSPASIELYSKGTASLLAKLPEEIRDNIRKHEEAGTYSSVEYQQGVEVFMKKHVCRVDPWPQDLVDSFKAYEEDKTVYSTMLGPSEFTINGTLKDWNIIDIVHKIHCPTLLISAPDDEVQEEAALPFFKNIPKIKWVELQNSTHLAMFEEPERYFKVLLDFVRPDSA
;
A
#
# COMPACT_ATOMS: atom_id res chain seq x y z
N MET A 1 -2.31 -2.70 9.21
CA MET A 1 -2.45 -4.08 8.65
C MET A 1 -3.03 -5.16 9.61
N LEU A 2 -3.42 -4.84 10.86
CA LEU A 2 -3.62 -5.80 11.96
C LEU A 2 -4.54 -7.04 11.72
N PRO A 3 -5.60 -7.04 10.88
CA PRO A 3 -6.38 -8.25 10.58
C PRO A 3 -5.54 -9.47 10.16
N HIS A 4 -4.33 -9.26 9.63
CA HIS A 4 -3.41 -10.34 9.24
C HIS A 4 -2.95 -11.24 10.39
N LYS A 5 -3.18 -10.88 11.65
CA LYS A 5 -3.03 -11.81 12.79
C LYS A 5 -3.83 -13.10 12.59
N ALA A 6 -4.92 -13.04 11.81
CA ALA A 6 -5.73 -14.18 11.41
C ALA A 6 -4.94 -15.29 10.71
N VAL A 7 -3.79 -14.97 10.09
CA VAL A 7 -2.89 -15.95 9.46
C VAL A 7 -2.22 -16.84 10.51
N TYR A 8 -1.74 -16.24 11.61
CA TYR A 8 -1.24 -16.99 12.77
C TYR A 8 -2.37 -17.71 13.51
N GLU A 9 -3.51 -17.05 13.73
CA GLU A 9 -4.67 -17.61 14.44
C GLU A 9 -5.30 -18.82 13.71
N LYS A 10 -5.10 -18.96 12.39
CA LYS A 10 -5.68 -20.04 11.56
C LYS A 10 -4.69 -21.15 11.18
N GLU A 11 -3.46 -20.80 10.81
CA GLU A 11 -2.47 -21.76 10.27
C GLU A 11 -1.19 -21.88 11.13
N GLY A 12 -1.07 -21.10 12.21
CA GLY A 12 0.13 -21.06 13.07
C GLY A 12 1.36 -20.38 12.44
N ILE A 13 1.24 -19.85 11.22
CA ILE A 13 2.30 -19.13 10.51
C ILE A 13 2.59 -17.80 11.24
N PRO A 14 3.82 -17.53 11.72
CA PRO A 14 4.15 -16.29 12.40
C PRO A 14 3.97 -15.06 11.49
N VAL A 15 3.41 -13.99 12.04
CA VAL A 15 3.19 -12.72 11.34
C VAL A 15 3.96 -11.61 12.05
N VAL A 16 4.82 -10.90 11.32
CA VAL A 16 5.56 -9.74 11.82
C VAL A 16 4.89 -8.47 11.32
N PHE A 17 4.50 -7.61 12.25
CA PHE A 17 4.13 -6.23 11.97
C PHE A 17 5.26 -5.32 12.47
N TYR A 18 5.56 -4.25 11.73
CA TYR A 18 6.47 -3.21 12.16
C TYR A 18 6.03 -1.86 11.61
N ASP A 19 6.21 -0.82 12.42
CA ASP A 19 6.12 0.56 11.96
C ASP A 19 7.49 0.99 11.43
N GLN A 20 7.50 1.61 10.26
CA GLN A 20 8.72 2.05 9.60
C GLN A 20 9.23 3.38 10.15
N LEU A 21 10.52 3.64 9.93
CA LEU A 21 11.18 4.88 10.32
C LEU A 21 10.36 6.13 9.92
N GLY A 22 10.15 7.02 10.89
CA GLY A 22 9.41 8.26 10.70
C GLY A 22 7.93 8.25 11.08
N ASN A 23 7.32 7.09 11.40
CA ASN A 23 5.90 7.00 11.78
C ASN A 23 5.64 5.91 12.86
N GLY A 24 4.45 5.92 13.44
CA GLY A 24 3.96 4.93 14.41
C GLY A 24 4.80 4.85 15.69
N ALA A 25 5.07 3.65 16.17
CA ALA A 25 5.98 3.41 17.30
C ALA A 25 7.48 3.52 16.92
N SER A 26 7.80 3.86 15.67
CA SER A 26 9.17 3.91 15.16
C SER A 26 9.83 5.27 15.38
N SER A 27 11.13 5.40 15.06
CA SER A 27 11.87 6.64 15.34
C SER A 27 11.45 7.79 14.40
N HIS A 28 10.75 8.78 14.93
CA HIS A 28 10.40 10.01 14.21
C HIS A 28 11.64 10.85 13.83
N ARG A 29 11.60 11.47 12.63
CA ARG A 29 12.70 12.25 12.03
C ARG A 29 12.18 13.51 11.31
N ARG A 30 11.42 14.33 12.04
CA ARG A 30 10.75 15.57 11.57
C ARG A 30 11.71 16.63 11.03
N ASP A 31 12.98 16.50 11.36
CA ASP A 31 14.12 17.36 11.01
C ASP A 31 14.96 16.83 9.83
N ALA A 32 14.67 15.63 9.32
CA ALA A 32 15.44 15.05 8.23
C ALA A 32 15.18 15.78 6.89
N PRO A 33 16.22 16.00 6.07
CA PRO A 33 16.08 16.62 4.75
C PRO A 33 15.27 15.72 3.80
N LYS A 34 14.69 16.27 2.73
CA LYS A 34 13.81 15.50 1.83
C LYS A 34 14.54 14.32 1.17
N GLU A 35 15.82 14.51 0.91
CA GLU A 35 16.74 13.58 0.27
C GLU A 35 17.14 12.40 1.19
N PHE A 36 16.79 12.44 2.48
CA PHE A 36 16.90 11.29 3.38
C PHE A 36 15.84 10.23 3.07
N TRP A 37 14.65 10.66 2.62
CA TRP A 37 13.49 9.81 2.46
C TRP A 37 13.44 9.22 1.04
N THR A 38 14.09 8.06 0.86
CA THR A 38 14.18 7.33 -0.41
C THR A 38 13.74 5.86 -0.26
N PRO A 39 13.36 5.16 -1.34
CA PRO A 39 13.03 3.72 -1.26
C PRO A 39 14.17 2.84 -0.71
N GLU A 40 15.41 3.25 -0.91
CA GLU A 40 16.60 2.51 -0.48
C GLU A 40 16.74 2.48 1.04
N LEU A 41 16.38 3.59 1.71
CA LEU A 41 16.32 3.67 3.18
C LEU A 41 15.41 2.58 3.78
N PHE A 42 14.19 2.43 3.23
CA PHE A 42 13.23 1.46 3.72
C PHE A 42 13.53 0.02 3.24
N MET A 43 14.23 -0.14 2.10
CA MET A 43 14.82 -1.43 1.73
C MET A 43 15.92 -1.85 2.72
N ASP A 44 16.79 -0.92 3.14
CA ASP A 44 17.84 -1.18 4.14
C ASP A 44 17.29 -1.39 5.55
N GLU A 45 16.17 -0.73 5.90
CA GLU A 45 15.40 -1.00 7.13
C GLU A 45 14.82 -2.42 7.13
N LEU A 46 14.18 -2.85 6.04
CA LEU A 46 13.68 -4.22 5.91
C LEU A 46 14.82 -5.25 5.92
N ASP A 47 15.92 -4.97 5.22
CA ASP A 47 17.17 -5.74 5.28
C ASP A 47 17.73 -5.81 6.72
N ASN A 48 17.55 -4.78 7.56
CA ASN A 48 17.95 -4.78 8.96
C ASN A 48 17.02 -5.63 9.84
N LEU A 49 15.70 -5.42 9.70
CA LEU A 49 14.67 -6.12 10.47
C LEU A 49 14.73 -7.64 10.27
N LEU A 50 14.83 -8.09 9.01
CA LEU A 50 14.93 -9.51 8.67
C LEU A 50 16.15 -10.18 9.31
N LYS A 51 17.30 -9.46 9.37
CA LYS A 51 18.54 -9.92 10.02
C LYS A 51 18.46 -9.90 11.54
N ALA A 52 17.82 -8.89 12.13
CA ALA A 52 17.62 -8.78 13.57
C ALA A 52 16.73 -9.92 14.11
N LEU A 53 15.66 -10.24 13.36
CA LEU A 53 14.75 -11.36 13.65
C LEU A 53 15.29 -12.73 13.21
N ARG A 54 16.38 -12.76 12.42
CA ARG A 54 17.04 -13.96 11.88
C ARG A 54 16.17 -14.77 10.89
N VAL A 55 15.31 -14.10 10.14
CA VAL A 55 14.38 -14.70 9.16
C VAL A 55 14.75 -14.41 7.70
N GLN A 56 15.88 -13.72 7.45
CA GLN A 56 16.32 -13.30 6.11
C GLN A 56 16.51 -14.44 5.08
N ASP A 57 16.62 -15.69 5.54
CA ASP A 57 16.83 -16.89 4.70
C ASP A 57 15.54 -17.71 4.47
N ASP A 58 14.44 -17.41 5.18
CA ASP A 58 13.14 -18.09 5.02
C ASP A 58 11.98 -17.18 5.47
N PHE A 59 11.38 -16.44 4.53
CA PHE A 59 10.24 -15.56 4.78
C PHE A 59 9.32 -15.40 3.57
N ASP A 60 8.01 -15.26 3.81
CA ASP A 60 7.07 -14.65 2.86
C ASP A 60 7.01 -13.14 3.12
N LEU A 61 6.83 -12.33 2.08
CA LEU A 61 6.64 -10.88 2.22
C LEU A 61 5.27 -10.49 1.67
N ILE A 62 4.44 -9.87 2.53
CA ILE A 62 3.19 -9.22 2.13
C ILE A 62 3.35 -7.70 2.26
N GLY A 63 2.94 -6.99 1.22
CA GLY A 63 2.43 -5.63 1.35
C GLY A 63 0.93 -5.59 1.03
N GLN A 64 0.20 -4.74 1.74
CA GLN A 64 -1.10 -4.21 1.30
C GLN A 64 -0.93 -2.71 1.21
N SER A 65 -0.90 -2.18 -0.02
CA SER A 65 -0.44 -0.84 -0.40
C SER A 65 0.98 -0.47 0.04
N TRP A 66 1.37 -0.80 1.28
CA TRP A 66 2.69 -0.86 1.93
C TRP A 66 2.45 -1.71 3.21
N GLY A 67 2.68 -1.18 4.40
CA GLY A 67 2.44 -1.85 5.69
C GLY A 67 1.02 -1.62 6.24
N GLY A 68 0.13 -1.02 5.43
CA GLY A 68 -1.25 -0.66 5.75
C GLY A 68 -1.41 0.31 6.91
N THR A 69 -1.44 1.59 6.55
CA THR A 69 -2.08 2.71 7.24
C THR A 69 -2.64 3.62 6.13
N PHE A 70 -3.84 4.17 6.30
CA PHE A 70 -4.67 4.65 5.19
C PHE A 70 -4.39 6.08 4.71
N SER A 71 -3.52 6.80 5.40
CA SER A 71 -2.83 7.98 4.86
C SER A 71 -1.35 7.67 4.57
N LEU A 72 -1.10 6.40 4.21
CA LEU A 72 0.03 5.89 3.46
C LEU A 72 -0.49 4.97 2.33
N ALA A 73 -1.72 5.24 1.82
CA ALA A 73 -2.52 4.36 0.96
C ALA A 73 -1.90 4.05 -0.42
N LEU A 74 -0.78 4.67 -0.76
CA LEU A 74 0.01 4.31 -1.92
C LEU A 74 1.24 3.45 -1.64
N PHE A 75 1.84 3.66 -0.48
CA PHE A 75 3.24 4.05 -0.47
C PHE A 75 4.10 2.77 -0.46
N PRO A 76 4.32 2.07 0.65
CA PRO A 76 5.15 0.26 0.82
C PRO A 76 4.91 -0.98 -0.07
N CYS A 77 4.06 -1.04 -1.08
CA CYS A 77 3.99 -2.19 -2.01
C CYS A 77 4.84 -1.91 -3.24
N MET A 78 4.95 -0.62 -3.54
CA MET A 78 6.14 -0.05 -4.14
C MET A 78 7.38 -0.62 -3.43
N LEU A 79 7.47 -0.64 -2.08
CA LEU A 79 8.60 -1.28 -1.36
C LEU A 79 8.62 -2.81 -1.51
N ALA A 80 7.51 -3.53 -1.25
CA ALA A 80 7.53 -5.00 -1.30
C ALA A 80 7.97 -5.53 -2.67
N ALA A 81 7.45 -4.94 -3.76
CA ALA A 81 7.84 -5.28 -5.12
C ALA A 81 9.21 -4.69 -5.53
N HIS A 82 9.55 -3.45 -5.14
CA HIS A 82 10.88 -2.86 -5.43
C HIS A 82 12.00 -3.62 -4.71
N TYR A 83 11.82 -3.98 -3.44
CA TYR A 83 12.72 -4.84 -2.67
C TYR A 83 12.90 -6.21 -3.35
N ALA A 84 11.79 -6.88 -3.71
CA ALA A 84 11.85 -8.16 -4.42
C ALA A 84 12.55 -8.06 -5.79
N ALA A 85 12.35 -6.96 -6.54
CA ALA A 85 12.92 -6.75 -7.87
C ALA A 85 14.38 -6.24 -7.86
N ALA A 86 14.75 -5.38 -6.91
CA ALA A 86 16.06 -4.73 -6.85
C ALA A 86 17.07 -5.47 -5.96
N ARG A 87 16.62 -6.03 -4.82
CA ARG A 87 17.50 -6.83 -3.93
C ARG A 87 17.51 -8.31 -4.27
N THR A 88 16.47 -8.83 -4.95
CA THR A 88 16.30 -10.25 -5.30
C THR A 88 16.65 -11.22 -4.14
N PRO A 89 16.09 -11.01 -2.94
CA PRO A 89 16.51 -11.69 -1.71
C PRO A 89 16.28 -13.20 -1.77
N LYS A 90 17.32 -13.99 -1.48
CA LYS A 90 17.30 -15.47 -1.62
C LYS A 90 16.32 -16.18 -0.69
N GLY A 91 16.04 -15.61 0.50
CA GLY A 91 15.11 -16.18 1.47
C GLY A 91 13.63 -15.87 1.22
N LEU A 92 13.31 -15.01 0.24
CA LEU A 92 11.93 -14.65 -0.09
C LEU A 92 11.24 -15.82 -0.80
N LYS A 93 10.42 -16.56 -0.05
CA LYS A 93 9.66 -17.72 -0.52
C LYS A 93 8.52 -17.31 -1.45
N ARG A 94 7.67 -16.38 -1.02
CA ARG A 94 6.55 -15.82 -1.79
C ARG A 94 6.42 -14.32 -1.57
N LEU A 95 5.91 -13.62 -2.59
CA LEU A 95 5.54 -12.21 -2.51
C LEU A 95 4.01 -12.07 -2.61
N ILE A 96 3.42 -11.20 -1.79
CA ILE A 96 2.03 -10.77 -1.91
C ILE A 96 2.02 -9.26 -2.11
N ILE A 97 1.41 -8.85 -3.23
CA ILE A 97 1.17 -7.47 -3.62
C ILE A 97 -0.34 -7.26 -3.55
N ALA A 98 -0.87 -6.62 -2.52
CA ALA A 98 -2.31 -6.33 -2.41
C ALA A 98 -2.57 -4.83 -2.59
N ASN A 99 -3.47 -4.47 -3.51
CA ASN A 99 -3.98 -3.11 -3.70
C ASN A 99 -2.83 -2.11 -3.98
N SER A 100 -2.14 -2.24 -5.14
CA SER A 100 -0.83 -1.58 -5.35
C SER A 100 -0.47 -1.24 -6.79
N PRO A 101 0.14 -0.06 -7.06
CA PRO A 101 0.60 0.31 -8.39
C PRO A 101 2.06 -0.11 -8.68
N ALA A 102 2.37 -0.29 -9.96
CA ALA A 102 3.75 -0.52 -10.45
C ALA A 102 4.49 0.77 -10.87
N SER A 103 3.78 1.91 -10.93
CA SER A 103 4.34 3.26 -11.13
C SER A 103 3.36 4.34 -10.65
N ILE A 104 3.88 5.50 -10.24
CA ILE A 104 3.03 6.63 -9.82
C ILE A 104 2.25 7.25 -10.99
N GLU A 105 2.80 7.27 -12.21
CA GLU A 105 2.11 7.76 -13.41
C GLU A 105 0.77 7.04 -13.63
N LEU A 106 0.79 5.70 -13.58
CA LEU A 106 -0.40 4.88 -13.79
C LEU A 106 -1.39 4.97 -12.62
N TYR A 107 -0.92 5.14 -11.39
CA TYR A 107 -1.80 5.42 -10.24
C TYR A 107 -2.51 6.77 -10.41
N SER A 108 -1.77 7.84 -10.69
CA SER A 108 -2.31 9.20 -10.86
C SER A 108 -3.36 9.26 -11.97
N LYS A 109 -3.16 8.48 -13.04
CA LYS A 109 -4.15 8.27 -14.11
C LYS A 109 -5.41 7.56 -13.58
N GLY A 110 -5.24 6.52 -12.77
CA GLY A 110 -6.33 5.78 -12.12
C GLY A 110 -7.15 6.65 -11.18
N THR A 111 -6.52 7.33 -10.22
CA THR A 111 -7.22 8.21 -9.26
C THR A 111 -7.87 9.41 -9.95
N ALA A 112 -7.24 10.01 -10.96
CA ALA A 112 -7.89 11.05 -11.77
C ALA A 112 -9.15 10.53 -12.50
N SER A 113 -9.12 9.29 -13.01
CA SER A 113 -10.30 8.64 -13.62
C SER A 113 -11.40 8.36 -12.60
N LEU A 114 -11.06 8.02 -11.35
CA LEU A 114 -12.02 7.83 -10.27
C LEU A 114 -12.61 9.14 -9.74
N LEU A 115 -11.76 10.16 -9.56
CA LEU A 115 -12.16 11.52 -9.18
C LEU A 115 -13.14 12.10 -10.21
N ALA A 116 -12.89 11.90 -11.50
CA ALA A 116 -13.82 12.29 -12.58
C ALA A 116 -15.22 11.65 -12.45
N LYS A 117 -15.34 10.46 -11.83
CA LYS A 117 -16.60 9.73 -11.57
C LYS A 117 -17.32 10.18 -10.28
N LEU A 118 -16.86 11.22 -9.58
CA LEU A 118 -17.57 11.82 -8.44
C LEU A 118 -18.59 12.90 -8.88
N PRO A 119 -19.55 13.29 -8.02
CA PRO A 119 -20.44 14.43 -8.27
C PRO A 119 -19.66 15.73 -8.52
N GLU A 120 -20.19 16.59 -9.39
CA GLU A 120 -19.50 17.80 -9.86
C GLU A 120 -19.06 18.74 -8.74
N GLU A 121 -19.97 19.04 -7.81
CA GLU A 121 -19.72 19.81 -6.58
C GLU A 121 -18.52 19.27 -5.78
N ILE A 122 -18.42 17.95 -5.62
CA ILE A 122 -17.33 17.31 -4.88
C ILE A 122 -16.01 17.43 -5.64
N ARG A 123 -16.01 17.23 -6.97
CA ARG A 123 -14.80 17.38 -7.82
C ARG A 123 -14.26 18.79 -7.80
N ASP A 124 -15.15 19.78 -7.90
CA ASP A 124 -14.77 21.17 -8.01
C ASP A 124 -14.33 21.72 -6.65
N ASN A 125 -14.94 21.28 -5.54
CA ASN A 125 -14.46 21.59 -4.19
C ASN A 125 -13.08 20.98 -3.90
N ILE A 126 -12.83 19.73 -4.32
CA ILE A 126 -11.49 19.11 -4.23
C ILE A 126 -10.50 19.93 -5.06
N ARG A 127 -10.78 20.20 -6.34
CA ARG A 127 -9.86 20.94 -7.24
C ARG A 127 -9.54 22.35 -6.72
N LYS A 128 -10.57 23.09 -6.29
CA LYS A 128 -10.45 24.42 -5.65
C LYS A 128 -9.44 24.42 -4.50
N HIS A 129 -9.44 23.39 -3.66
CA HIS A 129 -8.56 23.30 -2.51
C HIS A 129 -7.17 22.74 -2.84
N GLU A 130 -7.07 21.84 -3.81
CA GLU A 130 -5.81 21.38 -4.42
C GLU A 130 -5.04 22.56 -5.04
N GLU A 131 -5.68 23.32 -5.93
CA GLU A 131 -5.10 24.50 -6.60
C GLU A 131 -4.70 25.61 -5.62
N ALA A 132 -5.46 25.78 -4.53
CA ALA A 132 -5.17 26.77 -3.49
C ALA A 132 -4.21 26.27 -2.38
N GLY A 133 -3.79 25.01 -2.39
CA GLY A 133 -2.94 24.42 -1.36
C GLY A 133 -3.58 24.33 0.04
N THR A 134 -4.91 24.24 0.12
CA THR A 134 -5.70 24.40 1.36
C THR A 134 -6.21 23.08 1.94
N TYR A 135 -5.34 22.06 1.95
CA TYR A 135 -5.61 20.67 2.33
C TYR A 135 -6.17 20.43 3.73
N SER A 136 -6.14 21.43 4.62
CA SER A 136 -6.71 21.36 5.97
C SER A 136 -8.12 21.99 6.07
N SER A 137 -8.76 22.36 4.95
CA SER A 137 -10.13 22.88 4.97
C SER A 137 -11.14 21.76 5.23
N VAL A 138 -12.22 22.06 5.98
CA VAL A 138 -13.31 21.10 6.24
C VAL A 138 -14.00 20.69 4.93
N GLU A 139 -14.17 21.65 4.02
CA GLU A 139 -14.78 21.46 2.69
C GLU A 139 -13.97 20.50 1.81
N TYR A 140 -12.63 20.59 1.84
CA TYR A 140 -11.74 19.65 1.18
C TYR A 140 -11.79 18.26 1.83
N GLN A 141 -11.66 18.19 3.16
CA GLN A 141 -11.65 16.92 3.90
C GLN A 141 -12.97 16.14 3.72
N GLN A 142 -14.12 16.83 3.66
CA GLN A 142 -15.40 16.22 3.30
C GLN A 142 -15.43 15.68 1.87
N GLY A 143 -14.82 16.38 0.90
CA GLY A 143 -14.66 15.88 -0.46
C GLY A 143 -13.78 14.63 -0.55
N VAL A 144 -12.64 14.63 0.16
CA VAL A 144 -11.75 13.47 0.29
C VAL A 144 -12.47 12.29 0.96
N GLU A 145 -13.25 12.52 2.02
CA GLU A 145 -14.00 11.47 2.71
C GLU A 145 -14.97 10.74 1.77
N VAL A 146 -15.62 11.45 0.83
CA VAL A 146 -16.49 10.86 -0.20
C VAL A 146 -15.73 9.96 -1.18
N PHE A 147 -14.49 10.31 -1.54
CA PHE A 147 -13.61 9.42 -2.32
C PHE A 147 -13.22 8.19 -1.49
N MET A 148 -12.72 8.42 -0.27
CA MET A 148 -12.21 7.39 0.64
C MET A 148 -13.26 6.33 0.99
N LYS A 149 -14.49 6.74 1.31
CA LYS A 149 -15.61 5.82 1.57
C LYS A 149 -16.09 5.05 0.35
N LYS A 150 -15.75 5.49 -0.87
CA LYS A 150 -16.19 4.87 -2.12
C LYS A 150 -15.14 3.93 -2.73
N HIS A 151 -13.86 4.26 -2.59
CA HIS A 151 -12.74 3.64 -3.31
C HIS A 151 -11.66 3.03 -2.42
N VAL A 152 -11.72 3.25 -1.10
CA VAL A 152 -10.61 2.89 -0.20
C VAL A 152 -11.06 2.08 1.02
N CYS A 153 -12.20 2.41 1.65
CA CYS A 153 -12.90 1.47 2.54
C CYS A 153 -14.40 1.78 2.68
N ARG A 154 -15.23 0.80 2.32
CA ARG A 154 -16.70 0.86 2.35
C ARG A 154 -17.36 0.42 3.66
N VAL A 155 -16.59 -0.05 4.64
CA VAL A 155 -17.12 -0.46 5.96
C VAL A 155 -17.48 0.80 6.76
N ASP A 156 -18.76 0.98 7.10
CA ASP A 156 -19.25 2.11 7.89
C ASP A 156 -19.92 1.62 9.20
N PRO A 157 -19.49 2.08 10.39
CA PRO A 157 -18.35 2.95 10.64
C PRO A 157 -17.01 2.26 10.32
N TRP A 158 -15.98 3.05 9.98
CA TRP A 158 -14.63 2.56 9.73
C TRP A 158 -14.09 1.75 10.93
N PRO A 159 -13.39 0.61 10.70
CA PRO A 159 -12.81 -0.21 11.76
C PRO A 159 -11.87 0.56 12.70
N GLN A 160 -11.82 0.19 13.98
CA GLN A 160 -11.01 0.91 14.97
C GLN A 160 -9.51 0.91 14.60
N ASP A 161 -8.97 -0.23 14.15
CA ASP A 161 -7.60 -0.35 13.62
C ASP A 161 -7.29 0.66 12.51
N LEU A 162 -8.27 0.96 11.64
CA LEU A 162 -8.17 1.94 10.57
C LEU A 162 -8.23 3.38 11.12
N VAL A 163 -9.15 3.64 12.05
CA VAL A 163 -9.27 4.94 12.74
C VAL A 163 -8.00 5.29 13.53
N ASP A 164 -7.35 4.32 14.16
CA ASP A 164 -6.09 4.55 14.89
C ASP A 164 -4.88 4.69 13.95
N SER A 165 -4.89 3.97 12.82
CA SER A 165 -3.92 4.18 11.74
C SER A 165 -3.94 5.64 11.22
N PHE A 166 -5.12 6.23 11.05
CA PHE A 166 -5.25 7.66 10.68
C PHE A 166 -4.68 8.61 11.74
N LYS A 167 -4.88 8.35 13.03
CA LYS A 167 -4.37 9.21 14.11
C LYS A 167 -2.84 9.28 14.11
N ALA A 168 -2.17 8.13 13.96
CA ALA A 168 -0.71 8.07 13.90
C ALA A 168 -0.15 8.93 12.75
N TYR A 169 -0.82 8.93 11.59
CA TYR A 169 -0.48 9.83 10.49
C TYR A 169 -0.72 11.32 10.83
N GLU A 170 -1.85 11.67 11.44
CA GLU A 170 -2.11 13.07 11.86
C GLU A 170 -1.09 13.56 12.91
N GLU A 171 -0.53 12.66 13.73
CA GLU A 171 0.54 12.96 14.69
C GLU A 171 1.93 13.18 14.03
N ASP A 172 2.22 12.57 12.88
CA ASP A 172 3.41 12.87 12.08
C ASP A 172 3.27 12.60 10.56
N LYS A 173 3.08 13.68 9.80
CA LYS A 173 2.96 13.63 8.33
C LYS A 173 4.30 13.67 7.58
N THR A 174 5.44 13.73 8.28
CA THR A 174 6.76 14.02 7.68
C THR A 174 7.07 13.11 6.48
N VAL A 175 6.87 11.80 6.65
CA VAL A 175 7.20 10.79 5.62
C VAL A 175 6.29 10.93 4.40
N TYR A 176 4.97 10.97 4.62
CA TYR A 176 3.95 11.10 3.58
C TYR A 176 4.09 12.39 2.79
N SER A 177 4.09 13.55 3.47
CA SER A 177 4.16 14.87 2.83
C SER A 177 5.51 15.16 2.13
N THR A 178 6.54 14.37 2.44
CA THR A 178 7.86 14.49 1.77
C THR A 178 7.97 13.58 0.56
N MET A 179 7.60 12.31 0.69
CA MET A 179 7.79 11.32 -0.37
C MET A 179 6.63 11.29 -1.36
N LEU A 180 5.38 11.39 -0.89
CA LEU A 180 4.23 11.44 -1.78
C LEU A 180 3.84 12.89 -2.14
N GLY A 181 3.52 13.70 -1.14
CA GLY A 181 2.94 15.03 -1.33
C GLY A 181 1.78 15.31 -0.37
N PRO A 182 1.03 16.39 -0.57
CA PRO A 182 -0.08 16.77 0.31
C PRO A 182 -1.35 15.89 0.19
N SER A 183 -1.51 15.13 -0.90
CA SER A 183 -2.69 14.28 -1.14
C SER A 183 -2.42 13.17 -2.17
N GLU A 184 -3.32 12.19 -2.23
CA GLU A 184 -3.34 11.15 -3.28
C GLU A 184 -3.66 11.71 -4.69
N PHE A 185 -4.11 12.97 -4.79
CA PHE A 185 -4.40 13.64 -6.06
C PHE A 185 -3.25 14.55 -6.54
N THR A 186 -2.43 15.07 -5.62
CA THR A 186 -1.26 15.92 -5.90
C THR A 186 0.02 15.25 -5.40
N ILE A 187 0.51 14.29 -6.20
CA ILE A 187 1.75 13.56 -5.92
C ILE A 187 2.94 14.37 -6.46
N ASN A 188 3.57 15.14 -5.59
CA ASN A 188 4.66 16.07 -5.92
C ASN A 188 5.94 15.91 -5.07
N GLY A 189 5.98 14.91 -4.19
CA GLY A 189 7.12 14.52 -3.36
C GLY A 189 8.19 13.72 -4.12
N THR A 190 9.12 13.11 -3.37
CA THR A 190 10.27 12.38 -3.96
C THR A 190 9.90 11.14 -4.79
N LEU A 191 8.71 10.56 -4.59
CA LEU A 191 8.21 9.40 -5.33
C LEU A 191 7.48 9.75 -6.63
N LYS A 192 7.27 11.02 -6.98
CA LYS A 192 6.47 11.42 -8.15
C LYS A 192 6.90 10.75 -9.47
N ASP A 193 8.20 10.47 -9.62
CA ASP A 193 8.80 9.86 -10.81
C ASP A 193 9.03 8.33 -10.64
N TRP A 194 8.53 7.72 -9.56
CA TRP A 194 8.77 6.32 -9.22
C TRP A 194 8.06 5.36 -10.17
N ASN A 195 8.82 4.38 -10.64
CA ASN A 195 8.40 3.33 -11.57
C ASN A 195 9.33 2.12 -11.41
N ILE A 196 8.78 0.90 -11.38
CA ILE A 196 9.55 -0.36 -11.34
C ILE A 196 9.15 -1.35 -12.45
N ILE A 197 8.34 -0.90 -13.42
CA ILE A 197 7.79 -1.74 -14.49
C ILE A 197 8.89 -2.41 -15.32
N ASP A 198 10.04 -1.75 -15.45
CA ASP A 198 11.22 -2.26 -16.15
C ASP A 198 11.97 -3.35 -15.36
N ILE A 199 11.94 -3.33 -14.02
CA ILE A 199 12.70 -4.26 -13.15
C ILE A 199 11.88 -5.41 -12.55
N VAL A 200 10.54 -5.35 -12.49
CA VAL A 200 9.70 -6.39 -11.85
C VAL A 200 9.88 -7.81 -12.44
N HIS A 201 10.41 -7.93 -13.66
CA HIS A 201 10.78 -9.22 -14.26
C HIS A 201 11.85 -10.01 -13.45
N LYS A 202 12.57 -9.33 -12.54
CA LYS A 202 13.57 -9.92 -11.63
C LYS A 202 12.93 -10.63 -10.42
N ILE A 203 11.63 -10.49 -10.20
CA ILE A 203 10.90 -11.16 -9.12
C ILE A 203 10.74 -12.63 -9.50
N HIS A 204 11.47 -13.53 -8.82
CA HIS A 204 11.56 -14.95 -9.19
C HIS A 204 10.85 -15.92 -8.23
N CYS A 205 10.35 -15.41 -7.10
CA CYS A 205 9.45 -16.13 -6.19
C CYS A 205 8.02 -16.19 -6.78
N PRO A 206 7.22 -17.21 -6.42
CA PRO A 206 5.77 -17.15 -6.58
C PRO A 206 5.20 -15.85 -6.02
N THR A 207 4.35 -15.19 -6.81
CA THR A 207 3.76 -13.88 -6.47
C THR A 207 2.24 -13.95 -6.54
N LEU A 208 1.56 -13.41 -5.54
CA LEU A 208 0.11 -13.19 -5.53
C LEU A 208 -0.16 -11.69 -5.66
N LEU A 209 -0.85 -11.30 -6.72
CA LEU A 209 -1.43 -9.97 -6.87
C LEU A 209 -2.90 -10.02 -6.43
N ILE A 210 -3.27 -9.13 -5.51
CA ILE A 210 -4.66 -8.90 -5.08
C ILE A 210 -5.04 -7.46 -5.45
N SER A 211 -6.23 -7.25 -5.97
CA SER A 211 -6.83 -5.92 -6.19
C SER A 211 -8.35 -6.02 -6.10
N ALA A 212 -9.06 -4.91 -6.28
CA ALA A 212 -10.51 -4.89 -6.46
C ALA A 212 -10.92 -3.91 -7.57
N PRO A 213 -12.06 -4.11 -8.26
CA PRO A 213 -12.47 -3.26 -9.40
C PRO A 213 -12.69 -1.79 -9.02
N ASP A 214 -13.11 -1.54 -7.78
CA ASP A 214 -13.42 -0.22 -7.23
C ASP A 214 -12.29 0.39 -6.39
N ASP A 215 -11.14 -0.30 -6.26
CA ASP A 215 -9.92 0.18 -5.60
C ASP A 215 -9.41 1.48 -6.23
N GLU A 216 -8.89 2.40 -5.42
CA GLU A 216 -8.16 3.58 -5.90
C GLU A 216 -6.98 3.21 -6.83
N VAL A 217 -6.34 2.06 -6.57
CA VAL A 217 -5.42 1.40 -7.48
C VAL A 217 -6.21 0.67 -8.58
N GLN A 218 -6.58 1.42 -9.62
CA GLN A 218 -7.25 0.88 -10.81
C GLN A 218 -6.37 -0.13 -11.60
N GLU A 219 -7.02 -0.98 -12.41
CA GLU A 219 -6.39 -2.06 -13.21
C GLU A 219 -5.10 -1.60 -13.89
N GLU A 220 -5.08 -0.44 -14.56
CA GLU A 220 -3.94 -0.03 -15.37
C GLU A 220 -2.64 0.13 -14.56
N ALA A 221 -2.74 0.40 -13.26
CA ALA A 221 -1.60 0.53 -12.37
C ALA A 221 -1.08 -0.81 -11.82
N ALA A 222 -1.96 -1.81 -11.66
CA ALA A 222 -1.61 -3.16 -11.18
C ALA A 222 -1.22 -4.13 -12.31
N LEU A 223 -1.81 -3.97 -13.49
CA LEU A 223 -1.59 -4.79 -14.69
C LEU A 223 -0.11 -4.99 -15.12
N PRO A 224 0.82 -4.04 -14.94
CA PRO A 224 2.24 -4.26 -15.24
C PRO A 224 2.90 -5.33 -14.37
N PHE A 225 2.46 -5.54 -13.13
CA PHE A 225 2.92 -6.67 -12.32
C PHE A 225 2.50 -7.99 -12.97
N PHE A 226 1.22 -8.13 -13.31
CA PHE A 226 0.69 -9.36 -13.92
C PHE A 226 1.33 -9.69 -15.28
N LYS A 227 1.67 -8.68 -16.08
CA LYS A 227 2.33 -8.86 -17.38
C LYS A 227 3.82 -9.22 -17.29
N ASN A 228 4.53 -8.72 -16.28
CA ASN A 228 6.00 -8.75 -16.28
C ASN A 228 6.62 -9.66 -15.20
N ILE A 229 5.91 -10.03 -14.13
CA ILE A 229 6.42 -10.97 -13.12
C ILE A 229 6.28 -12.43 -13.61
N PRO A 230 7.36 -13.22 -13.78
CA PRO A 230 7.28 -14.55 -14.41
C PRO A 230 6.47 -15.64 -13.68
N LYS A 231 6.13 -15.44 -12.40
CA LYS A 231 5.42 -16.43 -11.55
C LYS A 231 4.27 -15.81 -10.76
N ILE A 232 3.45 -15.01 -11.42
CA ILE A 232 2.34 -14.28 -10.79
C ILE A 232 0.98 -14.95 -10.98
N LYS A 233 0.17 -14.94 -9.93
CA LYS A 233 -1.27 -15.21 -9.94
C LYS A 233 -1.98 -13.93 -9.51
N TRP A 234 -2.99 -13.50 -10.26
CA TRP A 234 -3.84 -12.36 -9.90
C TRP A 234 -5.20 -12.86 -9.41
N VAL A 235 -5.73 -12.25 -8.35
CA VAL A 235 -7.09 -12.47 -7.85
C VAL A 235 -7.74 -11.12 -7.56
N GLU A 236 -8.82 -10.82 -8.26
CA GLU A 236 -9.64 -9.63 -8.02
C GLU A 236 -10.79 -9.92 -7.06
N LEU A 237 -10.92 -9.10 -6.03
CA LEU A 237 -11.94 -9.23 -4.98
C LEU A 237 -13.13 -8.33 -5.30
N GLN A 238 -14.16 -8.95 -5.87
CA GLN A 238 -15.27 -8.27 -6.54
C GLN A 238 -16.19 -7.46 -5.60
N ASN A 239 -16.15 -7.72 -4.29
CA ASN A 239 -16.97 -7.02 -3.30
C ASN A 239 -16.15 -6.08 -2.40
N SER A 240 -14.89 -5.82 -2.78
CA SER A 240 -13.91 -5.04 -2.01
C SER A 240 -13.56 -3.70 -2.69
N THR A 241 -12.77 -2.90 -2.00
CA THR A 241 -11.97 -1.80 -2.57
C THR A 241 -10.51 -2.00 -2.15
N HIS A 242 -9.83 -0.94 -1.71
CA HIS A 242 -8.43 -0.95 -1.27
C HIS A 242 -8.20 -1.74 0.03
N LEU A 243 -9.21 -1.83 0.91
CA LEU A 243 -9.14 -2.49 2.23
C LEU A 243 -9.93 -3.80 2.29
N ALA A 244 -9.71 -4.66 1.29
CA ALA A 244 -10.36 -5.97 1.15
C ALA A 244 -10.26 -6.88 2.40
N MET A 245 -9.22 -6.73 3.24
CA MET A 245 -9.07 -7.48 4.49
C MET A 245 -10.02 -7.06 5.61
N PHE A 246 -10.71 -5.93 5.46
CA PHE A 246 -11.83 -5.49 6.31
C PHE A 246 -13.18 -5.62 5.60
N GLU A 247 -13.23 -5.43 4.27
CA GLU A 247 -14.47 -5.42 3.47
C GLU A 247 -14.97 -6.83 3.10
N GLU A 248 -14.07 -7.74 2.70
CA GLU A 248 -14.42 -9.09 2.26
C GLU A 248 -13.54 -10.16 2.97
N PRO A 249 -13.43 -10.12 4.32
CA PRO A 249 -12.35 -10.79 5.08
C PRO A 249 -12.33 -12.31 4.89
N GLU A 250 -13.46 -12.99 4.78
CA GLU A 250 -13.50 -14.43 4.54
C GLU A 250 -12.88 -14.81 3.20
N ARG A 251 -13.18 -14.04 2.14
CA ARG A 251 -12.63 -14.25 0.81
C ARG A 251 -11.16 -13.86 0.76
N TYR A 252 -10.82 -12.70 1.32
CA TYR A 252 -9.45 -12.20 1.40
C TYR A 252 -8.52 -13.20 2.10
N PHE A 253 -8.87 -13.62 3.33
CA PHE A 253 -8.05 -14.59 4.06
C PHE A 253 -8.08 -15.98 3.44
N LYS A 254 -9.16 -16.41 2.78
CA LYS A 254 -9.10 -17.64 1.98
C LYS A 254 -8.07 -17.54 0.84
N VAL A 255 -8.07 -16.43 0.08
CA VAL A 255 -7.13 -16.21 -1.03
C VAL A 255 -5.69 -16.14 -0.56
N LEU A 256 -5.43 -15.47 0.56
CA LEU A 256 -4.10 -15.38 1.17
C LEU A 256 -3.61 -16.74 1.70
N LEU A 257 -4.44 -17.45 2.48
CA LEU A 257 -4.06 -18.72 3.10
C LEU A 257 -3.93 -19.87 2.10
N ASP A 258 -4.76 -19.90 1.05
CA ASP A 258 -4.60 -20.83 -0.07
C ASP A 258 -3.29 -20.58 -0.87
N PHE A 259 -2.54 -19.50 -0.59
CA PHE A 259 -1.26 -19.16 -1.22
C PHE A 259 -0.05 -19.30 -0.28
N VAL A 260 -0.15 -18.84 0.98
CA VAL A 260 0.97 -18.89 1.95
C VAL A 260 1.12 -20.23 2.68
N ARG A 261 0.09 -21.10 2.64
CA ARG A 261 0.21 -22.46 3.18
C ARG A 261 1.44 -23.18 2.60
N PRO A 262 2.15 -24.00 3.39
CA PRO A 262 3.08 -24.98 2.85
C PRO A 262 2.37 -25.91 1.87
N ASP A 263 3.06 -26.33 0.81
CA ASP A 263 2.63 -27.49 0.04
C ASP A 263 2.52 -28.69 0.99
N SER A 264 1.41 -29.43 0.90
CA SER A 264 1.17 -30.58 1.78
C SER A 264 2.21 -31.69 1.52
N ALA A 265 2.95 -32.06 2.56
CA ALA A 265 3.93 -33.14 2.55
C ALA A 265 3.28 -34.53 2.62
#